data_AF-A0A820MI46-F1
#
_entry.id   AF-A0A820MI46-F1
#
_cell.length_a   1.000
_cell.length_b   1.000
_cell.length_c   1.000
_cell.angle_alpha   90.00
_cell.angle_beta   90.00
_cell.angle_gamma   90.00
#
_symmetry.space_group_name_H-M   'P 1'
#
loop_
_entity.id
_entity.type
_entity.pdbx_description
1 polymer ?
#
loop_
_entity_poly.entity_id
_entity_poly.type
_entity_poly.pdbx_seq_one_letter_code
_entity_poly.pdbx_strand_id
1 'polypeptide(L)'
;KKVAFASSQSLNASSEVIVANCSLSTIDPKRRQWVYNSQDGSFRSVFNGRCLSIAQCSTRRETYAVLNDCQIGDPQAQCQGLNQQWIVNPSNQTIVSQMTGYCMEVHNSYGPNVYALLCNGRQNQKWIWNSTDGTIKSESSNQCLTVPLELEIWAGPLSDGSQAVVLLNRGDSNNERITV
;
A
#
# COMPACT_ATOMS: atom_id res chain seq x y z
N LYS A 1 -22.82 3.01 -28.96
CA LYS A 1 -22.79 1.68 -28.29
C LYS A 1 -21.99 1.87 -27.01
N LYS A 2 -22.43 1.41 -25.84
CA LYS A 2 -21.59 1.43 -24.63
C LYS A 2 -20.71 0.19 -24.65
N VAL A 3 -19.39 0.38 -24.71
CA VAL A 3 -18.43 -0.71 -24.50
C VAL A 3 -18.29 -0.91 -22.99
N ALA A 4 -18.53 -2.12 -22.51
CA ALA A 4 -18.28 -2.46 -21.12
C ALA A 4 -16.79 -2.75 -20.96
N PHE A 5 -16.09 -1.90 -20.21
CA PHE A 5 -14.70 -2.13 -19.83
C PHE A 5 -14.67 -2.76 -18.43
N ALA A 6 -13.80 -3.75 -18.25
CA ALA A 6 -13.45 -4.28 -16.93
C ALA A 6 -11.97 -3.97 -16.66
N SER A 7 -11.65 -3.55 -15.42
CA SER A 7 -10.26 -3.31 -15.04
C SER A 7 -9.53 -4.64 -15.06
N SER A 8 -8.30 -4.67 -15.58
CA SER A 8 -7.44 -5.85 -15.41
C SER A 8 -6.94 -6.00 -13.98
N GLN A 9 -7.11 -4.98 -13.14
CA GLN A 9 -6.86 -5.13 -11.71
C GLN A 9 -7.96 -6.02 -11.15
N SER A 10 -7.58 -7.22 -10.74
CA SER A 10 -8.50 -8.06 -9.99
C SER A 10 -8.95 -7.26 -8.77
N LEU A 11 -10.23 -7.35 -8.41
CA LEU A 11 -10.79 -6.71 -7.22
C LEU A 11 -10.03 -7.08 -5.93
N ASN A 12 -9.13 -8.08 -5.99
CA ASN A 12 -8.27 -8.56 -4.91
C ASN A 12 -6.76 -8.43 -5.23
N ALA A 13 -6.35 -7.61 -6.19
CA ALA A 13 -4.94 -7.47 -6.55
C ALA A 13 -4.19 -6.77 -5.41
N SER A 14 -3.21 -7.44 -4.83
CA SER A 14 -2.33 -6.85 -3.83
C SER A 14 -1.35 -5.90 -4.51
N SER A 15 -1.29 -4.65 -4.06
CA SER A 15 -0.33 -3.66 -4.57
C SER A 15 0.89 -3.61 -3.66
N GLU A 16 2.11 -3.58 -4.21
CA GLU A 16 3.30 -3.35 -3.39
C GLU A 16 3.31 -1.95 -2.77
N VAL A 17 3.97 -1.79 -1.63
CA VAL A 17 4.21 -0.50 -0.99
C VAL A 17 5.70 -0.20 -0.97
N ILE A 18 6.06 1.01 -1.38
CA ILE A 18 7.45 1.43 -1.55
C ILE A 18 7.79 2.64 -0.68
N VAL A 19 9.06 3.03 -0.63
CA VAL A 19 9.49 4.36 -0.22
C VAL A 19 9.81 5.23 -1.44
N ALA A 20 9.32 6.47 -1.45
CA ALA A 20 9.55 7.42 -2.52
C ALA A 20 9.76 8.85 -1.97
N ASN A 21 10.18 9.78 -2.82
CA ASN A 21 10.39 11.17 -2.42
C ASN A 21 9.09 11.77 -1.84
N CYS A 22 9.16 12.26 -0.60
CA CYS A 22 8.05 12.86 0.14
C CYS A 22 7.45 14.13 -0.50
N SER A 23 8.11 14.72 -1.49
CA SER A 23 7.69 15.96 -2.14
C SER A 23 7.57 15.80 -3.66
N LEU A 24 7.45 14.56 -4.15
CA LEU A 24 7.28 14.31 -5.57
C LEU A 24 5.96 14.95 -6.05
N SER A 25 6.08 16.02 -6.85
CA SER A 25 4.95 16.82 -7.32
C SER A 25 4.20 16.18 -8.49
N THR A 26 4.77 15.16 -9.12
CA THR A 26 4.21 14.47 -10.29
C THR A 26 3.19 13.39 -9.95
N ILE A 27 2.93 13.13 -8.66
CA ILE A 27 1.96 12.13 -8.19
C ILE A 27 0.97 12.75 -7.22
N ASP A 28 -0.26 12.24 -7.17
CA ASP A 28 -1.26 12.68 -6.19
C ASP A 28 -0.70 12.55 -4.75
N PRO A 29 -0.70 13.63 -3.97
CA PRO A 29 -0.15 13.62 -2.61
C PRO A 29 -0.80 12.58 -1.71
N LYS A 30 -2.06 12.18 -1.97
CA LYS A 30 -2.73 11.13 -1.20
C LYS A 30 -2.02 9.78 -1.28
N ARG A 31 -1.23 9.52 -2.32
CA ARG A 31 -0.45 8.26 -2.48
C ARG A 31 0.58 8.05 -1.37
N ARG A 32 0.98 9.10 -0.68
CA ARG A 32 1.94 9.05 0.43
C ARG A 32 1.33 9.47 1.77
N GLN A 33 0.01 9.58 1.81
CA GLN A 33 -0.75 9.91 3.01
C GLN A 33 -1.47 8.68 3.53
N TRP A 34 -1.40 8.50 4.84
CA TRP A 34 -1.89 7.36 5.58
C TRP A 34 -2.64 7.84 6.82
N VAL A 35 -3.76 7.18 7.10
CA VAL A 35 -4.50 7.33 8.35
C VAL A 35 -4.20 6.11 9.21
N TYR A 36 -3.68 6.34 10.42
CA TYR A 36 -3.57 5.29 11.42
C TYR A 36 -4.83 5.30 12.29
N ASN A 37 -5.53 4.16 12.36
CA ASN A 37 -6.62 3.96 13.29
C ASN A 37 -6.09 3.16 14.50
N SER A 38 -5.96 3.83 15.64
CA SER A 38 -5.45 3.22 16.87
C SER A 38 -6.42 2.21 17.52
N GLN A 39 -7.71 2.24 17.17
CA GLN A 39 -8.67 1.29 17.73
C GLN A 39 -8.53 -0.11 17.13
N ASP A 40 -8.21 -0.19 15.84
CA ASP A 40 -8.09 -1.45 15.11
C ASP A 40 -6.64 -1.78 14.68
N GLY A 41 -5.71 -0.85 14.90
CA GLY A 41 -4.29 -0.98 14.55
C GLY A 41 -3.99 -0.84 13.07
N SER A 42 -4.93 -0.39 12.24
CA SER A 42 -4.75 -0.34 10.78
C SER A 42 -4.10 0.96 10.30
N PHE A 43 -3.22 0.85 9.31
CA PHE A 43 -2.83 1.96 8.45
C PHE A 43 -3.62 1.89 7.15
N ARG A 44 -4.36 2.96 6.83
CA ARG A 44 -5.23 3.06 5.66
C ARG A 44 -4.70 4.11 4.71
N SER A 45 -4.52 3.76 3.44
CA SER A 45 -4.09 4.72 2.43
C SER A 45 -5.17 5.76 2.17
N VAL A 46 -4.82 7.04 2.19
CA VAL A 46 -5.75 8.12 1.81
C VAL A 46 -6.07 8.07 0.32
N PHE A 47 -5.20 7.47 -0.50
CA PHE A 47 -5.36 7.38 -1.95
C PHE A 47 -6.55 6.51 -2.38
N ASN A 48 -6.67 5.31 -1.82
CA ASN A 48 -7.67 4.32 -2.24
C ASN A 48 -8.42 3.65 -1.07
N GLY A 49 -8.16 4.06 0.17
CA GLY A 49 -8.82 3.52 1.37
C GLY A 49 -8.37 2.12 1.78
N ARG A 50 -7.44 1.49 1.04
CA ARG A 50 -6.96 0.13 1.31
C ARG A 50 -5.99 0.10 2.49
N CYS A 51 -5.87 -1.07 3.11
CA CYS A 51 -5.10 -1.30 4.32
C CYS A 51 -3.69 -1.83 4.04
N LEU A 52 -2.70 -1.24 4.73
CA LEU A 52 -1.34 -1.76 4.77
C LEU A 52 -1.35 -3.15 5.43
N SER A 53 -0.82 -4.14 4.72
CA SER A 53 -0.94 -5.55 5.03
C SER A 53 0.40 -6.25 4.94
N ILE A 54 0.61 -7.30 5.73
CA ILE A 54 1.61 -8.33 5.43
C ILE A 54 1.07 -9.23 4.31
N ALA A 55 1.87 -9.41 3.26
CA ALA A 55 1.48 -10.21 2.10
C ALA A 55 1.15 -11.66 2.47
N GLN A 56 0.01 -12.14 1.97
CA GLN A 56 -0.42 -13.55 2.05
C GLN A 56 -0.42 -14.14 3.47
N CYS A 57 -0.60 -13.32 4.51
CA CYS A 57 -0.46 -13.74 5.91
C CYS A 57 0.84 -14.51 6.20
N SER A 58 1.91 -14.23 5.44
CA SER A 58 3.17 -14.94 5.58
C SER A 58 3.86 -14.55 6.88
N THR A 59 4.29 -15.57 7.62
CA THR A 59 5.10 -15.43 8.84
C THR A 59 6.61 -15.52 8.56
N ARG A 60 6.99 -15.62 7.28
CA ARG A 60 8.40 -15.66 6.87
C ARG A 60 9.04 -14.28 7.07
N ARG A 61 10.34 -14.27 7.36
CA ARG A 61 11.16 -13.06 7.31
C ARG A 61 11.15 -12.48 5.90
N GLU A 62 11.34 -11.16 5.81
CA GLU A 62 11.44 -10.44 4.53
C GLU A 62 10.16 -10.58 3.68
N THR A 63 9.01 -10.75 4.35
CA THR A 63 7.71 -10.70 3.67
C THR A 63 7.38 -9.24 3.34
N TYR A 64 6.90 -8.99 2.12
CA TYR A 64 6.49 -7.67 1.66
C TYR A 64 5.33 -7.08 2.46
N ALA A 65 5.41 -5.76 2.66
CA ALA A 65 4.27 -4.94 2.99
C ALA A 65 3.52 -4.58 1.68
N VAL A 66 2.21 -4.79 1.66
CA VAL A 66 1.36 -4.60 0.50
C VAL A 66 0.08 -3.86 0.89
N LEU A 67 -0.69 -3.41 -0.10
CA LEU A 67 -2.03 -2.85 0.06
C LEU A 67 -3.07 -3.88 -0.37
N ASN A 68 -4.02 -4.14 0.53
CA ASN A 68 -5.19 -4.98 0.28
C ASN A 68 -6.44 -4.28 0.83
N ASP A 69 -7.61 -4.77 0.43
CA ASP A 69 -8.87 -4.32 1.00
C ASP A 69 -8.88 -4.58 2.52
N CYS A 70 -9.46 -3.64 3.26
CA CYS A 70 -9.49 -3.71 4.72
C CYS A 70 -10.44 -4.81 5.18
N GLN A 71 -9.92 -5.77 5.94
CA GLN A 71 -10.61 -6.95 6.45
C GLN A 71 -10.32 -7.17 7.95
N ILE A 72 -9.96 -6.10 8.68
CA ILE A 72 -9.59 -6.15 10.09
C ILE A 72 -10.77 -6.64 10.94
N GLY A 73 -10.52 -7.69 11.74
CA GLY A 73 -11.51 -8.25 12.65
C GLY A 73 -12.61 -9.07 11.97
N ASP A 74 -12.54 -9.29 10.66
CA ASP A 74 -13.42 -10.21 9.96
C ASP A 74 -12.95 -11.67 10.22
N PRO A 75 -13.76 -12.51 10.90
CA PRO A 75 -13.40 -13.90 11.17
C PRO A 75 -13.23 -14.76 9.92
N GLN A 76 -13.79 -14.35 8.77
CA GLN A 76 -13.68 -15.05 7.50
C GLN A 76 -12.48 -14.59 6.66
N ALA A 77 -11.84 -13.49 7.04
CA ALA A 77 -10.67 -12.99 6.35
C ALA A 77 -9.44 -13.88 6.57
N GLN A 78 -8.50 -13.82 5.62
CA GLN A 78 -7.23 -14.52 5.78
C GLN A 78 -6.54 -14.05 7.06
N CYS A 79 -6.02 -15.01 7.85
CA CYS A 79 -5.45 -14.77 9.18
C CYS A 79 -6.29 -13.85 10.09
N GLN A 80 -7.62 -13.89 9.94
CA GLN A 80 -8.59 -13.11 10.74
C GLN A 80 -8.33 -11.58 10.69
N GLY A 81 -7.70 -11.10 9.60
CA GLY A 81 -7.33 -9.69 9.41
C GLY A 81 -6.12 -9.23 10.24
N LEU A 82 -5.46 -10.12 11.00
CA LEU A 82 -4.30 -9.76 11.84
C LEU A 82 -3.12 -9.24 11.02
N ASN A 83 -2.98 -9.66 9.75
CA ASN A 83 -1.93 -9.17 8.85
C ASN A 83 -2.04 -7.68 8.53
N GLN A 84 -3.15 -7.03 8.86
CA GLN A 84 -3.41 -5.61 8.60
C GLN A 84 -3.31 -4.74 9.85
N GLN A 85 -2.91 -5.35 10.96
CA GLN A 85 -2.80 -4.69 12.26
C GLN A 85 -1.33 -4.44 12.60
N TRP A 86 -1.07 -3.22 13.03
CA TRP A 86 0.24 -2.68 13.31
C TRP A 86 0.23 -2.01 14.68
N ILE A 87 1.39 -1.96 15.32
CA ILE A 87 1.66 -1.21 16.54
C ILE A 87 2.66 -0.14 16.20
N VAL A 88 2.29 1.12 16.41
CA VAL A 88 3.21 2.25 16.34
C VAL A 88 3.84 2.44 17.71
N ASN A 89 5.17 2.39 17.77
CA ASN A 89 5.95 2.62 18.99
C ASN A 89 6.72 3.94 18.88
N PRO A 90 6.20 5.06 19.41
CA PRO A 90 6.86 6.36 19.28
C PRO A 90 8.22 6.43 19.98
N SER A 91 8.42 5.68 21.07
CA SER A 91 9.64 5.73 21.88
C SER A 91 10.88 5.18 21.18
N ASN A 92 10.72 4.13 20.37
CA ASN A 92 11.80 3.53 19.58
C ASN A 92 11.62 3.70 18.06
N GLN A 93 10.57 4.44 17.67
CA GLN A 93 10.21 4.77 16.29
C GLN A 93 9.96 3.56 15.38
N THR A 94 9.48 2.46 15.94
CA THR A 94 9.17 1.25 15.16
C THR A 94 7.68 1.16 14.82
N ILE A 95 7.38 0.58 13.67
CA ILE A 95 6.04 0.12 13.29
C ILE A 95 6.12 -1.40 13.23
N VAL A 96 5.35 -2.09 14.06
CA VAL A 96 5.48 -3.55 14.31
C VAL A 96 4.21 -4.25 13.87
N SER A 97 4.33 -5.31 13.07
CA SER A 97 3.19 -6.17 12.71
C SER A 97 2.67 -6.92 13.93
N GLN A 98 1.36 -6.84 14.20
CA GLN A 98 0.75 -7.61 15.29
C GLN A 98 0.70 -9.11 14.97
N MET A 99 0.70 -9.48 13.69
CA MET A 99 0.68 -10.88 13.27
C MET A 99 2.00 -11.60 13.52
N THR A 100 3.14 -10.93 13.31
CA THR A 100 4.47 -11.58 13.33
C THR A 100 5.41 -11.04 14.41
N GLY A 101 5.11 -9.88 15.00
CA GLY A 101 6.04 -9.16 15.88
C GLY A 101 7.24 -8.56 15.15
N TYR A 102 7.23 -8.56 13.81
CA TYR A 102 8.32 -8.03 12.99
C TYR A 102 8.16 -6.53 12.75
N CYS A 103 9.28 -5.83 12.68
CA CYS A 103 9.35 -4.41 12.39
C CYS A 103 9.26 -4.17 10.88
N MET A 104 8.54 -3.13 10.50
CA MET A 104 8.54 -2.62 9.14
C MET A 104 9.93 -2.08 8.79
N GLU A 105 10.47 -2.46 7.65
CA GLU A 105 11.86 -2.19 7.25
C GLU A 105 11.94 -1.74 5.79
N VAL A 106 12.77 -0.73 5.52
CA VAL A 106 13.29 -0.44 4.18
C VAL A 106 14.53 -1.30 3.95
N HIS A 107 14.46 -2.20 2.97
CA HIS A 107 15.57 -3.09 2.71
C HIS A 107 16.53 -2.50 1.67
N ASN A 108 17.64 -1.95 2.14
CA ASN A 108 18.55 -1.09 1.36
C ASN A 108 19.21 -1.75 0.13
N SER A 109 19.11 -3.07 -0.03
CA SER A 109 19.81 -3.82 -1.09
C SER A 109 18.93 -4.29 -2.26
N TYR A 110 17.59 -4.20 -2.15
CA TYR A 110 16.67 -4.85 -3.09
C TYR A 110 15.59 -3.92 -3.67
N GLY A 111 15.85 -2.61 -3.65
CA GLY A 111 14.96 -1.61 -4.22
C GLY A 111 14.12 -0.88 -3.16
N PRO A 112 13.13 -0.07 -3.56
CA PRO A 112 12.41 0.83 -2.67
C PRO A 112 11.33 0.11 -1.83
N ASN A 113 11.31 -1.23 -1.84
CA ASN A 113 10.26 -2.02 -1.22
C ASN A 113 10.35 -2.00 0.31
N VAL A 114 9.20 -2.20 0.93
CA VAL A 114 9.05 -2.26 2.38
C VAL A 114 8.65 -3.67 2.80
N TYR A 115 9.28 -4.14 3.87
CA TYR A 115 9.19 -5.51 4.33
C TYR A 115 8.90 -5.59 5.83
N ALA A 116 8.50 -6.75 6.30
CA ALA A 116 8.51 -7.09 7.72
C ALA A 116 9.71 -7.99 8.05
N LEU A 117 10.57 -7.53 8.96
CA LEU A 117 11.77 -8.24 9.39
C LEU A 117 11.94 -8.21 10.92
N LEU A 118 12.76 -9.12 11.45
CA LEU A 118 13.10 -9.12 12.87
C LEU A 118 13.57 -7.74 13.33
N CYS A 119 12.94 -7.25 14.39
CA CYS A 119 13.31 -5.99 15.01
C CYS A 119 14.76 -6.04 15.51
N ASN A 120 15.59 -5.12 15.02
CA ASN A 120 17.02 -5.03 15.33
C ASN A 120 17.45 -3.60 15.74
N GLY A 121 16.52 -2.64 15.74
CA GLY A 121 16.76 -1.27 16.18
C GLY A 121 17.59 -0.40 15.23
N ARG A 122 17.93 -0.92 14.03
CA ARG A 122 18.67 -0.17 13.01
C ARG A 122 17.80 0.94 12.40
N GLN A 123 18.46 1.95 11.82
CA GLN A 123 17.79 3.12 11.25
C GLN A 123 16.80 2.78 10.12
N ASN A 124 17.02 1.69 9.38
CA ASN A 124 16.12 1.27 8.31
C ASN A 124 14.83 0.62 8.79
N GLN A 125 14.67 0.44 10.11
CA GLN A 125 13.42 0.01 10.76
C GLN A 125 12.73 1.15 11.52
N LYS A 126 13.25 2.37 11.41
CA LYS A 126 12.74 3.54 12.11
C LYS A 126 11.90 4.42 11.19
N TRP A 127 10.72 4.77 11.67
CA TRP A 127 9.69 5.47 10.92
C TRP A 127 9.13 6.62 11.75
N ILE A 128 9.12 7.80 11.13
CA ILE A 128 8.50 9.01 11.67
C ILE A 128 7.11 9.09 11.05
N TRP A 129 6.07 8.76 11.82
CA TRP A 129 4.69 9.02 11.44
C TRP A 129 4.29 10.43 11.87
N ASN A 130 3.91 11.26 10.91
CA ASN A 130 3.38 12.59 11.14
C ASN A 130 1.86 12.58 10.90
N SER A 131 1.08 12.63 11.96
CA SER A 131 -0.38 12.62 11.89
C SER A 131 -0.97 13.89 11.26
N THR A 132 -0.23 15.01 11.25
CA THR A 132 -0.70 16.29 10.70
C THR A 132 -0.71 16.28 9.18
N ASP A 133 0.34 15.76 8.54
CA ASP A 133 0.43 15.68 7.07
C ASP A 133 0.11 14.28 6.51
N GLY A 134 -0.06 13.29 7.39
CA GLY A 134 -0.40 11.90 7.06
C GLY A 134 0.79 11.09 6.55
N THR A 135 2.02 11.60 6.59
CA THR A 135 3.18 10.88 6.03
C THR A 135 3.80 9.91 7.03
N ILE A 136 4.35 8.82 6.50
CA ILE A 136 5.18 7.86 7.24
C ILE A 136 6.57 7.89 6.60
N LYS A 137 7.53 8.55 7.24
CA LYS A 137 8.86 8.81 6.69
C LYS A 137 9.90 7.85 7.27
N SER A 138 10.67 7.20 6.41
CA SER A 138 11.82 6.40 6.83
C SER A 138 12.94 7.30 7.37
N GLU A 139 13.47 6.99 8.56
CA GLU A 139 14.64 7.68 9.09
C GLU A 139 15.91 7.39 8.27
N SER A 140 16.04 6.21 7.65
CA SER A 140 17.27 5.85 6.93
C SER A 140 17.43 6.57 5.60
N SER A 141 16.32 6.90 4.92
CA SER A 141 16.36 7.48 3.57
C SER A 141 15.67 8.84 3.44
N ASN A 142 14.97 9.33 4.48
CA ASN A 142 14.10 10.51 4.42
C ASN A 142 13.01 10.43 3.32
N GLN A 143 12.66 9.22 2.89
CA GLN A 143 11.60 8.96 1.92
C GLN A 143 10.31 8.54 2.62
N CYS A 144 9.17 8.73 1.95
CA CYS A 144 7.84 8.46 2.48
C CYS A 144 7.31 7.13 1.97
N LEU A 145 6.65 6.37 2.85
CA LEU A 145 5.85 5.21 2.49
C LEU A 145 4.78 5.63 1.47
N THR A 146 4.81 5.03 0.30
CA THR A 146 4.10 5.50 -0.89
C THR A 146 3.45 4.35 -1.63
N VAL A 147 2.19 4.55 -2.03
CA VAL A 147 1.50 3.71 -3.01
C VAL A 147 2.09 4.03 -4.39
N PRO A 148 2.79 3.08 -5.05
CA PRO A 148 3.41 3.34 -6.34
C PRO A 148 2.36 3.68 -7.40
N LEU A 149 2.82 4.31 -8.48
CA LEU A 149 2.00 4.43 -9.69
C LEU A 149 1.75 3.03 -10.23
N GLU A 150 0.49 2.67 -10.39
CA GLU A 150 0.10 1.45 -11.08
C GLU A 150 -0.41 1.85 -12.46
N LEU A 151 0.12 1.19 -13.49
CA LEU A 151 -0.48 1.24 -14.81
C LEU A 151 -1.74 0.39 -14.77
N GLU A 152 -2.89 1.04 -14.95
CA GLU A 152 -4.16 0.35 -15.08
C GLU A 152 -4.41 0.06 -16.56
N ILE A 153 -4.66 -1.20 -16.91
CA ILE A 153 -4.98 -1.60 -18.28
C ILE A 153 -6.44 -2.02 -18.30
N TRP A 154 -7.24 -1.41 -19.16
CA TRP A 154 -8.61 -1.80 -19.42
C TRP A 154 -8.70 -2.37 -20.83
N ALA A 155 -9.35 -3.52 -20.98
CA ALA A 155 -9.59 -4.11 -22.28
C ALA A 155 -11.06 -4.51 -22.44
N GLY A 156 -11.59 -4.40 -23.65
CA GLY A 156 -12.97 -4.80 -23.95
C GLY A 156 -13.20 -5.09 -25.43
N PRO A 157 -14.09 -6.04 -25.77
CA PRO A 157 -14.37 -6.39 -27.15
C PRO A 157 -15.17 -5.31 -27.88
N LEU A 158 -14.82 -5.08 -29.15
CA LEU A 158 -15.56 -4.27 -30.10
C LEU A 158 -16.51 -5.14 -30.92
N SER A 159 -17.48 -4.51 -31.60
CA SER A 159 -18.54 -5.24 -32.29
C SER A 159 -18.09 -5.99 -33.55
N ASP A 160 -16.89 -5.73 -34.04
CA ASP A 160 -16.25 -6.45 -35.16
C ASP A 160 -15.31 -7.57 -34.68
N GLY A 161 -15.26 -7.84 -33.37
CA GLY A 161 -14.40 -8.85 -32.76
C GLY A 161 -12.98 -8.37 -32.42
N SER A 162 -12.62 -7.12 -32.77
CA SER A 162 -11.37 -6.51 -32.31
C SER A 162 -11.43 -6.12 -30.82
N GLN A 163 -10.30 -5.73 -30.23
CA GLN A 163 -10.20 -5.33 -28.81
C GLN A 163 -9.89 -3.83 -28.71
N ALA A 164 -10.61 -3.11 -27.86
CA ALA A 164 -10.21 -1.80 -27.37
C ALA A 164 -9.33 -1.98 -26.13
N VAL A 165 -8.16 -1.35 -26.11
CA VAL A 165 -7.26 -1.33 -24.94
C VAL A 165 -7.02 0.12 -24.53
N VAL A 166 -7.23 0.40 -23.25
CA VAL A 166 -6.92 1.69 -22.62
C VAL A 166 -5.83 1.46 -21.60
N LEU A 167 -4.66 2.07 -21.82
CA LEU A 167 -3.65 2.25 -20.79
C LEU A 167 -3.96 3.53 -20.05
N LEU A 168 -4.32 3.41 -18.78
CA LEU A 168 -4.59 4.53 -17.90
C LEU A 168 -3.46 4.65 -16.88
N ASN A 169 -2.69 5.72 -17.00
CA ASN A 169 -1.72 6.11 -15.99
C ASN A 169 -2.40 7.08 -15.03
N ARG A 170 -3.11 6.56 -14.02
CA ARG A 170 -3.79 7.44 -13.05
C ARG A 170 -2.76 8.12 -12.16
N GLY A 171 -2.51 9.40 -12.42
CA GLY A 171 -1.77 10.26 -11.50
C GLY A 171 -2.51 10.50 -10.18
N ASP A 172 -3.85 10.37 -10.17
CA ASP A 172 -4.72 10.74 -9.05
C ASP A 172 -5.78 9.69 -8.67
N SER A 173 -6.46 9.96 -7.54
CA SER A 173 -7.44 9.09 -6.88
C SER A 173 -8.88 9.27 -7.38
N ASN A 174 -9.10 10.08 -8.41
CA ASN A 174 -10.46 10.42 -8.84
C ASN A 174 -11.05 9.34 -9.75
N ASN A 175 -12.36 9.12 -9.62
CA ASN A 175 -13.10 8.29 -10.57
C ASN A 175 -13.27 9.05 -11.89
N GLU A 176 -12.51 8.67 -12.90
CA GLU A 176 -12.70 9.16 -14.26
C GLU A 176 -13.65 8.25 -15.04
N ARG A 177 -14.67 8.85 -15.65
CA ARG A 177 -15.58 8.14 -16.56
C ARG A 177 -15.08 8.31 -17.99
N ILE A 178 -14.43 7.28 -18.51
CA ILE A 178 -13.99 7.24 -19.91
C ILE A 178 -15.16 6.77 -20.76
N THR A 179 -15.56 7.57 -21.75
CA THR A 179 -16.60 7.19 -22.72
C THR A 179 -15.93 7.03 -24.08
N VAL A 180 -16.02 5.83 -24.66
CA VAL A 180 -15.53 5.49 -26.00
C VAL A 180 -16.73 5.18 -26.89
#